data_AF-A0A958X217-F1
#
_entry.id   AF-A0A958X217-F1
#
_cell.length_a   1.000
_cell.length_b   1.000
_cell.length_c   1.000
_cell.angle_alpha   90.00
_cell.angle_beta   90.00
_cell.angle_gamma   90.00
#
_symmetry.space_group_name_H-M   'P 1'
#
loop_
_entity.id
_entity.type
_entity.pdbx_description
1 polymer ?
#
loop_
_entity_poly.entity_id
_entity_poly.type
_entity_poly.pdbx_seq_one_letter_code
_entity_poly.pdbx_strand_id
1 'polypeptide(L)'
;MNVKLLKTSLIITCVLLLSFESNAQEHFYLKSGDEYYQKGEFDKARNAYLQVRTFTGFYNAANASYQSNNFQDATQWYVKALQLPATNGQKSNAWYNLGNSYLRLNKYREAASAFENSLYLQSNRADAKKNLQIAREHLQTPPPTPPPPPPPPPSNPRRYYVDQSKQNPNKELPRENIPPGLARQLLAKAVEEQEEKNAQEYRALAPSRSPSRLKKDW
;
A
#
# COMPACT_ATOMS: atom_id res chain seq x y z
N MET A 1 59.10 -19.27 -29.68
CA MET A 1 57.92 -18.88 -28.89
C MET A 1 57.12 -17.85 -29.68
N ASN A 2 55.87 -18.15 -30.02
CA ASN A 2 55.12 -17.34 -30.98
C ASN A 2 54.50 -16.14 -30.24
N VAL A 3 55.06 -14.94 -30.42
CA VAL A 3 54.70 -13.71 -29.68
C VAL A 3 53.20 -13.39 -29.77
N LYS A 4 52.55 -13.78 -30.87
CA LYS A 4 51.09 -13.69 -31.04
C LYS A 4 50.32 -14.61 -30.08
N LEU A 5 50.74 -15.87 -29.90
CA LEU A 5 50.13 -16.82 -28.95
C LEU A 5 50.32 -16.38 -27.49
N LEU A 6 51.48 -15.81 -27.16
CA LEU A 6 51.76 -15.35 -25.80
C LEU A 6 50.87 -14.15 -25.43
N LYS A 7 50.69 -13.20 -26.36
CA LYS A 7 49.80 -12.05 -26.15
C LYS A 7 48.33 -12.44 -26.04
N THR A 8 47.85 -13.38 -26.88
CA THR A 8 46.46 -13.85 -26.80
C THR A 8 46.21 -14.65 -25.51
N SER A 9 47.17 -15.48 -25.09
CA SER A 9 47.09 -16.19 -23.81
C SER A 9 47.06 -15.23 -22.62
N LEU A 10 47.88 -14.18 -22.63
CA LEU A 10 47.88 -13.13 -21.59
C LEU A 10 46.56 -12.35 -21.53
N ILE A 11 45.97 -12.02 -22.67
CA ILE A 11 44.67 -11.33 -22.72
C ILE A 11 43.56 -12.23 -22.17
N ILE A 12 43.53 -13.50 -22.55
CA ILE A 12 42.52 -14.45 -22.05
C ILE A 12 42.65 -14.64 -20.54
N THR A 13 43.87 -14.81 -20.01
CA THR A 13 44.07 -14.93 -18.57
C THR A 13 43.68 -13.66 -17.82
N CYS A 14 44.00 -12.47 -18.35
CA CYS A 14 43.53 -11.21 -17.78
C CYS A 14 42.00 -11.07 -17.78
N VAL A 15 41.31 -11.45 -18.86
CA VAL A 15 39.83 -11.41 -18.92
C VAL A 15 39.21 -12.40 -17.92
N LEU A 16 39.78 -13.60 -17.77
CA LEU A 16 39.32 -14.59 -16.81
C LEU A 16 39.52 -14.14 -15.35
N LEU A 17 40.65 -13.50 -15.04
CA LEU A 17 40.92 -12.92 -13.72
C LEU A 17 39.94 -11.78 -13.39
N LEU A 18 39.71 -10.86 -14.34
CA LEU A 18 38.75 -9.76 -14.17
C LEU A 18 37.31 -10.26 -13.95
N SER A 19 36.92 -11.33 -14.64
CA SER A 19 35.59 -11.94 -14.48
C SER A 19 35.43 -12.72 -13.16
N PHE A 20 36.53 -13.23 -12.58
CA PHE A 20 36.49 -13.95 -11.31
C PHE A 20 36.30 -13.00 -10.12
N GLU A 21 37.00 -11.86 -10.12
CA GLU A 21 36.88 -10.83 -9.09
C GLU A 21 35.48 -10.21 -9.03
N SER A 22 34.86 -9.96 -10.20
CA SER A 22 33.49 -9.43 -10.25
C SER A 22 32.47 -10.37 -9.61
N ASN A 23 32.58 -11.68 -9.86
CA ASN A 23 31.66 -12.68 -9.31
C ASN A 23 31.78 -12.81 -7.78
N ALA A 24 33.00 -12.74 -7.23
CA ALA A 24 33.22 -12.79 -5.79
C ALA A 24 32.60 -11.57 -5.09
N GLN A 25 32.74 -10.39 -5.69
CA GLN A 25 32.19 -9.15 -5.16
C GLN A 25 30.66 -9.15 -5.15
N GLU A 26 30.03 -9.65 -6.22
CA GLU A 26 28.57 -9.77 -6.29
C GLU A 26 28.03 -10.68 -5.17
N HIS A 27 28.64 -11.85 -4.99
CA HIS A 27 28.23 -12.80 -3.96
C HIS A 27 28.33 -12.20 -2.55
N PHE A 28 29.40 -11.44 -2.27
CA PHE A 28 29.57 -10.76 -0.99
C PHE A 28 28.43 -9.77 -0.70
N TYR A 29 28.07 -8.94 -1.68
CA TYR A 29 27.01 -7.94 -1.51
C TYR A 29 25.61 -8.56 -1.41
N LEU A 30 25.32 -9.63 -2.16
CA LEU A 30 24.06 -10.37 -2.02
C LEU A 30 23.94 -10.95 -0.61
N LYS A 31 24.98 -11.62 -0.11
CA LYS A 31 25.00 -12.18 1.25
C LYS A 31 24.82 -11.09 2.32
N SER A 32 25.56 -9.99 2.19
CA SER A 32 25.43 -8.86 3.12
C SER A 32 24.02 -8.27 3.11
N GLY A 33 23.41 -8.14 1.92
CA GLY A 33 22.03 -7.72 1.76
C GLY A 33 21.05 -8.66 2.45
N ASP A 34 21.22 -9.97 2.30
CA ASP A 34 20.39 -10.99 2.95
C ASP A 34 20.50 -10.92 4.47
N GLU A 35 21.70 -10.71 5.02
CA GLU A 35 21.93 -10.53 6.45
C GLU A 35 21.20 -9.30 7.00
N TYR A 36 21.29 -8.15 6.31
CA TYR A 36 20.54 -6.95 6.70
C TYR A 36 19.02 -7.16 6.58
N TYR A 37 18.56 -7.83 5.52
CA TYR A 37 17.15 -8.10 5.30
C TYR A 37 16.56 -8.98 6.42
N GLN A 38 17.28 -10.01 6.86
CA GLN A 38 16.88 -10.87 7.97
C GLN A 38 16.77 -10.13 9.29
N LYS A 39 17.63 -9.12 9.52
CA LYS A 39 17.59 -8.23 10.69
C LYS A 39 16.49 -7.17 10.63
N GLY A 40 15.78 -7.05 9.51
CA GLY A 40 14.80 -5.98 9.27
C GLY A 40 15.42 -4.62 8.93
N GLU A 41 16.74 -4.58 8.69
CA GLU A 41 17.47 -3.37 8.31
C GLU A 41 17.34 -3.12 6.80
N PHE A 42 16.10 -2.92 6.34
CA PHE A 42 15.76 -2.95 4.92
C PHE A 42 16.46 -1.89 4.07
N ASP A 43 16.74 -0.70 4.60
CA ASP A 43 17.49 0.32 3.85
C ASP A 43 18.95 -0.09 3.60
N LYS A 44 19.58 -0.74 4.58
CA LYS A 44 20.94 -1.28 4.40
C LYS A 44 20.93 -2.46 3.44
N ALA A 45 19.92 -3.33 3.54
CA ALA A 45 19.72 -4.44 2.61
C ALA A 45 19.60 -3.92 1.17
N ARG A 46 18.72 -2.94 0.93
CA ARG A 46 18.56 -2.27 -0.37
C ARG A 46 19.90 -1.77 -0.90
N ASN A 47 20.65 -1.02 -0.08
CA ASN A 47 21.91 -0.42 -0.52
C ASN A 47 22.97 -1.47 -0.86
N ALA A 48 23.04 -2.59 -0.12
CA ALA A 48 23.92 -3.70 -0.43
C ALA A 48 23.51 -4.40 -1.74
N TYR A 49 22.23 -4.71 -1.92
CA TYR A 49 21.73 -5.32 -3.16
C TYR A 49 21.96 -4.43 -4.39
N LEU A 50 21.87 -3.10 -4.24
CA LEU A 50 22.15 -2.15 -5.33
C LEU A 50 23.62 -2.14 -5.75
N GLN A 51 24.55 -2.75 -5.02
CA GLN A 51 25.92 -2.93 -5.52
C GLN A 51 26.01 -4.01 -6.61
N VAL A 52 24.98 -4.86 -6.73
CA VAL A 52 24.90 -5.95 -7.70
C VAL A 52 23.94 -5.57 -8.83
N ARG A 53 24.47 -5.28 -10.01
CA ARG A 53 23.71 -4.74 -11.15
C ARG A 53 23.11 -5.85 -12.03
N THR A 54 22.56 -6.87 -11.39
CA THR A 54 21.91 -8.03 -12.03
C THR A 54 20.41 -8.03 -11.74
N PHE A 55 19.66 -8.94 -12.38
CA PHE A 55 18.24 -9.14 -12.07
C PHE A 55 18.04 -9.36 -10.57
N THR A 56 18.82 -10.27 -9.97
CA THR A 56 18.71 -10.64 -8.55
C THR A 56 18.98 -9.46 -7.64
N GLY A 57 20.01 -8.65 -7.93
CA GLY A 57 20.33 -7.47 -7.13
C GLY A 57 19.20 -6.43 -7.14
N PHE A 58 18.69 -6.06 -8.32
CA PHE A 58 17.57 -5.12 -8.38
C PHE A 58 16.27 -5.68 -7.82
N TYR A 59 15.97 -6.97 -8.05
CA TYR A 59 14.79 -7.63 -7.49
C TYR A 59 14.82 -7.66 -5.96
N ASN A 60 15.97 -7.98 -5.36
CA ASN A 60 16.12 -7.99 -3.91
C ASN A 60 16.12 -6.58 -3.31
N ALA A 61 16.70 -5.59 -4.01
CA ALA A 61 16.57 -4.18 -3.62
C ALA A 61 15.12 -3.71 -3.62
N ALA A 62 14.33 -4.14 -4.61
CA ALA A 62 12.89 -3.87 -4.68
C ALA A 62 12.12 -4.52 -3.52
N ASN A 63 12.41 -5.80 -3.21
CA ASN A 63 11.81 -6.50 -2.06
C ASN A 63 12.12 -5.76 -0.75
N ALA A 64 13.37 -5.35 -0.54
CA ALA A 64 13.77 -4.59 0.64
C ALA A 64 13.03 -3.24 0.73
N SER A 65 12.91 -2.54 -0.40
CA SER A 65 12.16 -1.27 -0.48
C SER A 65 10.67 -1.47 -0.16
N TYR A 66 10.07 -2.57 -0.61
CA TYR A 66 8.69 -2.90 -0.29
C TYR A 66 8.51 -3.15 1.21
N GLN A 67 9.42 -3.90 1.84
CA GLN A 67 9.34 -4.18 3.28
C GLN A 67 9.50 -2.92 4.14
N SER A 68 10.27 -1.93 3.69
CA SER A 68 10.33 -0.62 4.34
C SER A 68 9.14 0.30 4.00
N ASN A 69 8.11 -0.21 3.33
CA ASN A 69 6.94 0.52 2.83
C ASN A 69 7.28 1.64 1.81
N ASN A 70 8.48 1.63 1.24
CA ASN A 70 8.90 2.53 0.15
C ASN A 70 8.45 1.96 -1.20
N PHE A 71 7.14 1.95 -1.44
CA PHE A 71 6.56 1.30 -2.61
C PHE A 71 6.95 1.96 -3.93
N GLN A 72 7.17 3.27 -3.95
CA GLN A 72 7.66 3.99 -5.11
C GLN A 72 9.04 3.45 -5.53
N ASP A 73 9.98 3.34 -4.59
CA ASP A 73 11.30 2.74 -4.85
C ASP A 73 11.17 1.28 -5.29
N ALA A 74 10.31 0.50 -4.62
CA ALA A 74 10.06 -0.89 -5.00
C ALA A 74 9.63 -1.00 -6.48
N THR A 75 8.68 -0.16 -6.93
CA THR A 75 8.28 -0.15 -8.34
C THR A 75 9.44 0.15 -9.29
N GLN A 76 10.29 1.14 -8.97
CA GLN A 76 11.43 1.51 -9.81
C GLN A 76 12.44 0.37 -9.93
N TRP A 77 12.76 -0.31 -8.82
CA TRP A 77 13.74 -1.38 -8.81
C TRP A 77 13.21 -2.66 -9.46
N TYR A 78 11.92 -3.00 -9.30
CA TYR A 78 11.32 -4.11 -10.08
C TYR A 78 11.33 -3.84 -11.58
N VAL A 79 11.00 -2.62 -12.00
CA VAL A 79 11.05 -2.24 -13.43
C VAL A 79 12.46 -2.38 -13.98
N LYS A 80 13.49 -1.94 -13.24
CA LYS A 80 14.90 -2.16 -13.63
C LYS A 80 15.27 -3.64 -13.67
N ALA A 81 14.83 -4.45 -12.71
CA ALA A 81 15.07 -5.89 -12.74
C ALA A 81 14.47 -6.53 -14.00
N LEU A 82 13.24 -6.17 -14.36
CA LEU A 82 12.53 -6.70 -15.54
C LEU A 82 13.19 -6.36 -16.89
N GLN A 83 14.09 -5.36 -16.93
CA GLN A 83 14.89 -5.01 -18.11
C GLN A 83 16.14 -5.90 -18.28
N LEU A 84 16.46 -6.74 -17.30
CA LEU A 84 17.66 -7.58 -17.30
C LEU A 84 17.37 -9.04 -17.70
N PRO A 85 18.41 -9.80 -18.11
CA PRO A 85 18.28 -11.23 -18.36
C PRO A 85 17.83 -11.98 -17.10
N ALA A 86 16.78 -12.78 -17.25
CA ALA A 86 16.21 -13.61 -16.20
C ALA A 86 15.28 -14.68 -16.79
N THR A 87 15.06 -15.74 -16.04
CA THR A 87 14.10 -16.79 -16.41
C THR A 87 12.65 -16.27 -16.40
N ASN A 88 11.75 -16.96 -17.10
CA ASN A 88 10.33 -16.62 -17.07
C ASN A 88 9.74 -16.68 -15.66
N GLY A 89 10.18 -17.63 -14.82
CA GLY A 89 9.74 -17.73 -13.43
C GLY A 89 10.18 -16.52 -12.59
N GLN A 90 11.44 -16.10 -12.74
CA GLN A 90 11.94 -14.88 -12.10
C GLN A 90 11.19 -13.63 -12.55
N LYS A 91 10.98 -13.46 -13.86
CA LYS A 91 10.22 -12.32 -14.40
C LYS A 91 8.76 -12.34 -13.95
N SER A 92 8.15 -13.52 -13.86
CA SER A 92 6.79 -13.69 -13.33
C SER A 92 6.69 -13.23 -11.86
N ASN A 93 7.67 -13.60 -11.02
CA ASN A 93 7.75 -13.11 -9.63
C ASN A 93 7.93 -11.58 -9.56
N ALA A 94 8.82 -11.01 -10.38
CA ALA A 94 9.04 -9.56 -10.42
C ALA A 94 7.80 -8.79 -10.86
N TRP A 95 7.09 -9.27 -11.89
CA TRP A 95 5.80 -8.69 -12.31
C TRP A 95 4.73 -8.77 -11.23
N TYR A 96 4.64 -9.90 -10.52
CA TYR A 96 3.72 -10.08 -9.41
C TYR A 96 3.98 -9.06 -8.28
N ASN A 97 5.23 -8.98 -7.81
CA ASN A 97 5.60 -8.04 -6.74
C ASN A 97 5.53 -6.57 -7.17
N LEU A 98 5.76 -6.27 -8.45
CA LEU A 98 5.52 -4.95 -9.02
C LEU A 98 4.03 -4.60 -8.95
N GLY A 99 3.14 -5.54 -9.29
CA GLY A 99 1.70 -5.38 -9.16
C GLY A 99 1.27 -5.12 -7.72
N ASN A 100 1.83 -5.85 -6.76
CA ASN A 100 1.59 -5.62 -5.34
C ASN A 100 2.08 -4.24 -4.88
N SER A 101 3.23 -3.79 -5.38
CA SER A 101 3.74 -2.43 -5.10
C SER A 101 2.78 -1.36 -5.63
N TYR A 102 2.24 -1.55 -6.84
CA TYR A 102 1.22 -0.67 -7.40
C TYR A 102 -0.11 -0.70 -6.64
N LEU A 103 -0.56 -1.87 -6.15
CA LEU A 103 -1.72 -1.96 -5.26
C LEU A 103 -1.53 -1.12 -3.99
N ARG A 104 -0.37 -1.20 -3.35
CA ARG A 104 -0.06 -0.39 -2.16
C ARG A 104 -0.04 1.12 -2.44
N LEU A 105 0.19 1.50 -3.69
CA LEU A 105 0.13 2.88 -4.19
C LEU A 105 -1.26 3.29 -4.72
N ASN A 106 -2.27 2.41 -4.64
CA ASN A 106 -3.60 2.59 -5.24
C ASN A 106 -3.57 2.81 -6.77
N LYS A 107 -2.49 2.37 -7.43
CA LYS A 107 -2.31 2.42 -8.89
C LYS A 107 -2.90 1.18 -9.54
N TYR A 108 -4.23 1.07 -9.47
CA TYR A 108 -4.94 -0.18 -9.79
C TYR A 108 -4.81 -0.63 -11.25
N ARG A 109 -4.72 0.31 -12.19
CA ARG A 109 -4.54 0.01 -13.62
C ARG A 109 -3.17 -0.62 -13.88
N GLU A 110 -2.13 -0.02 -13.32
CA GLU A 110 -0.75 -0.50 -13.41
C GLU A 110 -0.59 -1.84 -12.67
N ALA A 111 -1.25 -1.98 -11.51
CA ALA A 111 -1.29 -3.25 -10.79
C ALA A 111 -1.91 -4.37 -11.62
N ALA A 112 -3.07 -4.14 -12.23
CA ALA A 112 -3.73 -5.12 -13.09
C ALA A 112 -2.83 -5.55 -14.25
N SER A 113 -2.22 -4.59 -14.95
CA SER A 113 -1.28 -4.89 -16.05
C SER A 113 -0.08 -5.71 -15.58
N ALA A 114 0.47 -5.41 -14.41
CA ALA A 114 1.60 -6.18 -13.86
C ALA A 114 1.20 -7.62 -13.51
N PHE A 115 0.02 -7.85 -12.91
CA PHE A 115 -0.46 -9.21 -12.63
C PHE A 115 -0.78 -9.99 -13.91
N GLU A 116 -1.32 -9.34 -14.94
CA GLU A 116 -1.54 -9.96 -16.26
C GLU A 116 -0.22 -10.42 -16.90
N ASN A 117 0.83 -9.60 -16.83
CA ASN A 117 2.16 -9.98 -17.30
C ASN A 117 2.76 -11.15 -16.49
N SER A 118 2.54 -11.17 -15.18
CA SER A 118 2.96 -12.30 -14.34
C SER A 118 2.26 -13.61 -14.74
N LEU A 119 0.95 -13.55 -15.02
CA LEU A 119 0.12 -14.68 -15.46
C LEU A 119 0.42 -15.13 -16.89
N TYR A 120 0.83 -14.21 -17.76
CA TYR A 120 1.28 -14.54 -19.11
C TYR A 120 2.51 -15.46 -19.07
N LEU A 121 3.43 -15.21 -18.13
CA LEU A 121 4.63 -16.03 -17.94
C LEU A 121 4.38 -17.31 -17.13
N GLN A 122 3.45 -17.26 -16.17
CA GLN A 122 3.05 -18.40 -15.34
C GLN A 122 1.53 -18.38 -15.09
N SER A 123 0.77 -19.10 -15.92
CA SER A 123 -0.69 -19.05 -15.92
C SER A 123 -1.37 -19.73 -14.71
N ASN A 124 -0.63 -20.54 -13.95
CA ASN A 124 -1.14 -21.29 -12.79
C ASN A 124 -0.98 -20.56 -11.44
N ARG A 125 -0.61 -19.27 -11.46
CA ARG A 125 -0.46 -18.43 -10.26
C ARG A 125 -1.80 -17.99 -9.66
N ALA A 126 -2.29 -18.72 -8.66
CA ALA A 126 -3.56 -18.41 -7.99
C ALA A 126 -3.51 -17.06 -7.23
N ASP A 127 -2.36 -16.72 -6.67
CA ASP A 127 -2.05 -15.46 -6.01
C ASP A 127 -2.20 -14.26 -6.96
N ALA A 128 -1.58 -14.33 -8.15
CA ALA A 128 -1.67 -13.30 -9.17
C ALA A 128 -3.11 -13.14 -9.70
N LYS A 129 -3.86 -14.24 -9.89
CA LYS A 129 -5.29 -14.18 -10.29
C LYS A 129 -6.14 -13.44 -9.26
N LYS A 130 -5.94 -13.75 -7.98
CA LYS A 130 -6.66 -13.11 -6.87
C LYS A 130 -6.37 -11.61 -6.83
N ASN A 131 -5.10 -11.21 -6.90
CA ASN A 131 -4.73 -9.79 -6.82
C ASN A 131 -5.13 -9.02 -8.09
N LEU A 132 -5.15 -9.66 -9.26
CA LEU A 132 -5.73 -9.09 -10.48
C LEU A 132 -7.22 -8.81 -10.31
N GLN A 133 -7.98 -9.74 -9.70
CA GLN A 133 -9.40 -9.52 -9.42
C GLN A 133 -9.57 -8.31 -8.49
N ILE A 134 -8.83 -8.23 -7.40
CA ILE A 134 -8.85 -7.09 -6.47
C ILE A 134 -8.56 -5.77 -7.22
N ALA A 135 -7.51 -5.74 -8.04
CA ALA A 135 -7.17 -4.57 -8.84
C ALA A 135 -8.30 -4.15 -9.79
N ARG A 136 -8.98 -5.11 -10.43
CA ARG A 136 -10.10 -4.86 -11.34
C ARG A 136 -11.36 -4.38 -10.62
N GLU A 137 -11.66 -4.91 -9.44
CA GLU A 137 -12.78 -4.45 -8.60
C GLU A 137 -12.61 -2.96 -8.23
N HIS A 138 -11.40 -2.55 -7.89
CA HIS A 138 -11.07 -1.14 -7.64
C HIS A 138 -11.15 -0.24 -8.89
N LEU A 139 -11.08 -0.80 -10.10
CA LEU A 139 -11.27 -0.05 -11.35
C LEU A 139 -12.74 0.05 -11.77
N GLN A 140 -13.57 -0.92 -11.37
CA GLN A 140 -15.00 -0.95 -11.68
C GLN A 140 -15.85 -0.17 -10.68
N THR A 141 -15.35 0.04 -9.47
CA THR A 141 -15.99 0.92 -8.50
C THR A 141 -15.72 2.37 -8.91
N PRO A 142 -16.74 3.15 -9.34
CA PRO A 142 -16.54 4.58 -9.50
C PRO A 142 -16.06 5.18 -8.16
N PRO A 143 -15.25 6.24 -8.17
CA PRO A 143 -14.91 6.93 -6.93
C PRO A 143 -16.21 7.22 -6.16
N PRO A 144 -16.23 7.04 -4.82
CA PRO A 144 -17.45 7.24 -4.05
C PRO A 144 -18.04 8.60 -4.44
N THR A 145 -19.31 8.62 -4.85
CA THR A 145 -19.98 9.88 -5.15
C THR A 145 -19.78 10.79 -3.93
N PRO A 146 -19.36 12.06 -4.11
CA PRO A 146 -19.33 12.99 -3.00
C PRO A 146 -20.68 12.89 -2.28
N PRO A 147 -20.72 12.89 -0.94
CA PRO A 147 -22.00 12.91 -0.25
C PRO A 147 -22.83 14.04 -0.86
N PRO A 148 -24.12 13.81 -1.14
CA PRO A 148 -24.96 14.84 -1.72
C PRO A 148 -24.78 16.12 -0.89
N PRO A 149 -24.67 17.29 -1.53
CA PRO A 149 -24.57 18.54 -0.79
C PRO A 149 -25.71 18.56 0.24
N PRO A 150 -25.46 19.03 1.47
CA PRO A 150 -26.51 19.12 2.48
C PRO A 150 -27.73 19.78 1.85
N PRO A 151 -28.95 19.27 2.10
CA PRO A 151 -30.15 19.82 1.50
C PRO A 151 -30.16 21.34 1.73
N PRO A 152 -30.55 22.15 0.73
CA PRO A 152 -30.62 23.58 0.91
C PRO A 152 -31.45 23.88 2.16
N PRO A 153 -31.02 24.83 3.01
CA PRO A 153 -31.78 25.18 4.20
C PRO A 153 -33.23 25.45 3.76
N PRO A 154 -34.24 24.92 4.50
CA PRO A 154 -35.62 25.08 4.11
C PRO A 154 -35.93 26.56 3.88
N SER A 155 -36.71 26.85 2.84
CA SER A 155 -37.14 28.21 2.45
C SER A 155 -37.78 29.01 3.60
N ASN A 156 -38.13 28.32 4.70
CA ASN A 156 -38.53 28.90 5.97
C ASN A 156 -37.80 28.21 7.15
N PRO A 157 -36.60 28.68 7.54
CA PRO A 157 -35.79 28.08 8.62
C PRO A 157 -36.54 27.96 9.95
N ARG A 158 -37.54 28.82 10.17
CA ARG A 158 -38.41 28.84 11.36
C ARG A 158 -39.22 27.56 11.56
N ARG A 159 -39.43 26.74 10.53
CA ARG A 159 -40.21 25.50 10.63
C ARG A 159 -39.39 24.26 11.00
N TYR A 160 -38.07 24.31 10.94
CA TYR A 160 -37.19 23.18 11.34
C TYR A 160 -36.49 23.46 12.67
N TYR A 161 -36.14 24.72 12.94
CA TYR A 161 -35.96 25.21 14.30
C TYR A 161 -37.32 25.61 14.88
N VAL A 162 -38.25 24.66 14.93
CA VAL A 162 -39.34 24.81 15.90
C VAL A 162 -38.68 24.64 17.24
N ASP A 163 -38.39 25.76 17.87
CA ASP A 163 -38.31 25.85 19.31
C ASP A 163 -39.52 25.10 19.88
N GLN A 164 -39.32 23.81 20.23
CA GLN A 164 -40.37 22.93 20.74
C GLN A 164 -41.00 23.48 22.02
N SER A 165 -40.41 24.52 22.64
CA SER A 165 -41.03 25.27 23.73
C SER A 165 -42.37 25.91 23.32
N LYS A 166 -42.61 26.16 22.02
CA LYS A 166 -43.86 26.80 21.55
C LYS A 166 -44.99 25.84 21.22
N GLN A 167 -44.73 24.53 21.11
CA GLN A 167 -45.78 23.54 20.79
C GLN A 167 -46.47 22.97 22.02
N ASN A 168 -45.97 23.25 23.23
CA ASN A 168 -46.64 22.85 24.45
C ASN A 168 -46.56 23.95 25.50
N PRO A 169 -47.49 24.94 25.47
CA PRO A 169 -47.50 26.05 26.43
C PRO A 169 -47.63 25.59 27.89
N ASN A 170 -48.04 24.34 28.10
CA ASN A 170 -48.36 23.76 29.40
C ASN A 170 -47.29 22.79 29.93
N LYS A 171 -46.07 22.80 29.37
CA LYS A 171 -44.94 22.00 29.89
C LYS A 171 -43.73 22.85 30.31
N GLU A 172 -43.92 24.14 30.56
CA GLU A 172 -42.99 24.84 31.45
C GLU A 172 -43.00 24.08 32.78
N LEU A 173 -41.88 23.42 33.10
CA LEU A 173 -41.66 22.91 34.45
C LEU A 173 -41.91 24.07 35.41
N PRO A 174 -42.54 23.82 36.59
CA PRO A 174 -42.84 24.86 37.56
C PRO A 174 -41.62 25.77 37.72
N ARG A 175 -41.82 27.08 37.80
CA ARG A 175 -40.75 28.06 38.10
C ARG A 175 -40.25 27.87 39.53
N GLU A 176 -39.66 26.73 39.81
CA GLU A 176 -38.81 26.51 40.95
C GLU A 176 -37.43 27.06 40.61
N ASN A 177 -36.77 27.66 41.60
CA ASN A 177 -35.39 28.09 41.49
C ASN A 177 -34.48 26.86 41.35
N ILE A 178 -34.42 26.27 40.15
CA ILE A 178 -33.51 25.17 39.86
C ILE A 178 -32.09 25.72 39.98
N PRO A 179 -31.25 25.17 40.87
CA PRO A 179 -29.88 25.62 41.01
C PRO A 179 -29.15 25.53 39.66
N PRO A 180 -28.33 26.52 39.28
CA PRO A 180 -27.66 26.55 37.98
C PRO A 180 -26.86 25.28 37.65
N GLY A 181 -26.32 24.60 38.67
CA GLY A 181 -25.61 23.32 38.50
C GLY A 181 -26.53 22.18 38.05
N LEU A 182 -27.73 22.07 38.61
CA LEU A 182 -28.70 21.05 38.23
C LEU A 182 -29.30 21.34 36.84
N ALA A 183 -29.54 22.61 36.52
CA ALA A 183 -29.98 23.03 35.20
C ALA A 183 -28.97 22.64 34.10
N ARG A 184 -27.66 22.83 34.37
CA ARG A 184 -26.59 22.40 33.47
C ARG A 184 -26.54 20.88 33.32
N GLN A 185 -26.73 20.12 34.39
CA GLN A 185 -26.77 18.65 34.32
C GLN A 185 -27.95 18.14 33.49
N LEU A 186 -29.14 18.71 33.67
CA LEU A 186 -30.33 18.34 32.90
C LEU A 186 -30.15 18.68 31.42
N LEU A 187 -29.58 19.85 31.11
CA LEU A 187 -29.28 20.25 29.74
C LEU A 187 -28.24 19.33 29.09
N ALA A 188 -27.14 19.04 29.80
CA ALA A 188 -26.10 18.14 29.31
C ALA A 188 -26.67 16.75 28.99
N LYS A 189 -27.48 16.18 29.90
CA LYS A 189 -28.11 14.88 29.70
C LYS A 189 -29.05 14.85 28.48
N ALA A 190 -29.81 15.93 28.25
CA ALA A 190 -30.71 16.03 27.10
C ALA A 190 -29.94 16.17 25.77
N VAL A 191 -28.80 16.87 25.77
CA VAL A 191 -27.94 17.02 24.58
C VAL A 191 -27.20 15.73 24.27
N GLU A 192 -26.67 15.07 25.29
CA GLU A 192 -25.91 13.82 25.16
C GLU A 192 -26.75 12.69 24.51
N GLU A 193 -28.01 12.52 24.93
CA GLU A 193 -28.90 11.53 24.32
C GLU A 193 -29.16 11.80 22.83
N GLN A 194 -29.20 13.09 22.45
CA GLN A 194 -29.41 13.49 21.05
C GLN A 194 -28.13 13.34 20.22
N GLU A 195 -26.97 13.65 20.80
CA GLU A 195 -25.67 13.46 20.17
C GLU A 195 -25.36 11.98 19.92
N GLU A 196 -25.70 11.09 20.86
CA GLU A 196 -25.56 9.65 20.69
C GLU A 196 -26.42 9.12 19.55
N LYS A 197 -27.68 9.54 19.43
CA LYS A 197 -28.57 9.16 18.32
C LYS A 197 -27.98 9.58 16.97
N ASN A 198 -27.51 10.83 16.88
CA ASN A 198 -26.88 11.35 15.67
C ASN A 198 -25.58 10.57 15.33
N ALA A 199 -24.77 10.23 16.33
CA ALA A 199 -23.53 9.48 16.15
C ALA A 199 -23.78 8.02 15.73
N GLN A 200 -24.83 7.38 16.25
CA GLN A 200 -25.26 6.04 15.85
C GLN A 200 -25.75 6.02 14.39
N GLU A 201 -26.54 7.02 14.00
CA GLU A 201 -27.02 7.19 12.63
C GLU A 201 -25.84 7.36 11.65
N TYR A 202 -24.83 8.15 12.03
CA TYR A 202 -23.61 8.30 11.24
C TYR A 202 -22.79 7.01 11.12
N ARG A 203 -22.68 6.23 12.21
CA ARG A 203 -21.98 4.92 12.19
C ARG A 203 -22.73 3.88 11.35
N ALA A 204 -24.06 3.89 11.36
CA ALA A 204 -24.86 2.97 10.54
C ALA A 204 -24.66 3.20 9.03
N LEU A 205 -24.25 4.41 8.63
CA LEU A 205 -23.95 4.77 7.25
C LEU A 205 -22.49 4.44 6.83
N ALA A 206 -21.62 4.03 7.75
CA ALA A 206 -20.20 3.78 7.46
C ALA A 206 -19.93 2.30 7.10
N PRO A 207 -19.26 2.00 5.97
CA PRO A 207 -18.97 0.62 5.56
C PRO A 207 -17.90 -0.03 6.46
N SER A 208 -18.13 -1.30 6.84
CA SER A 208 -17.26 -2.05 7.77
C SER A 208 -15.95 -2.49 7.11
N ARG A 209 -14.82 -2.39 7.82
CA ARG A 209 -13.52 -2.92 7.41
C ARG A 209 -12.96 -3.83 8.50
N SER A 210 -12.76 -5.11 8.18
CA SER A 210 -12.06 -6.07 9.04
C SER A 210 -10.55 -6.09 8.74
N PRO A 211 -9.67 -5.99 9.75
CA PRO A 211 -8.23 -6.02 9.53
C PRO A 211 -7.70 -7.46 9.40
N SER A 212 -6.91 -7.75 8.37
CA SER A 212 -6.30 -9.07 8.14
C SER A 212 -4.82 -9.11 8.57
N ARG A 213 -4.43 -10.26 9.15
CA ARG A 213 -3.13 -10.56 9.76
C ARG A 213 -2.10 -11.01 8.70
N LEU A 214 -0.85 -10.54 8.82
CA LEU A 214 0.23 -10.62 7.82
C LEU A 214 0.89 -12.00 7.66
N LYS A 215 1.13 -12.42 6.40
CA LYS A 215 2.07 -13.48 5.97
C LYS A 215 3.12 -12.88 5.01
N LYS A 216 4.30 -13.52 4.97
CA LYS A 216 5.54 -13.02 4.34
C LYS A 216 5.61 -13.18 2.82
N ASP A 217 4.69 -13.94 2.23
CA ASP A 217 4.45 -13.93 0.80
C ASP A 217 3.26 -13.00 0.57
N TRP A 218 3.55 -11.86 -0.06
CA TRP A 218 2.57 -10.84 -0.42
C TRP A 218 2.49 -10.75 -1.91
#